data_AF-A0A8J1M4G2-F1
#
_entry.id   AF-A0A8J1M4G2-F1
#
_cell.length_a   1.000
_cell.length_b   1.000
_cell.length_c   1.000
_cell.angle_alpha   90.00
_cell.angle_beta   90.00
_cell.angle_gamma   90.00
#
_symmetry.space_group_name_H-M   'P 1'
#
loop_
_entity.id
_entity.type
_entity.pdbx_description
1 polymer ?
#
loop_
_entity_poly.entity_id
_entity_poly.type
_entity_poly.pdbx_seq_one_letter_code
_entity_poly.pdbx_strand_id
1 'polypeptide(L)'
;MRNIVANRLATGGQEWASIFKKFNSGTGMVAVADKSDVLYKTGYWASYNVPYFPEVFNASGLPALVEKFWDWFYYDKTPRALIFQRDHSERYGINGEANELTSYEMAKKYQMVAVNEPTWDQVPPFQWSTSPFRSLMHIVVT
;
A
#
# COMPACT_ATOMS: atom_id res chain seq x y z
N MET A 1 3.12 12.48 14.20
CA MET A 1 3.48 11.92 15.53
C MET A 1 2.73 10.62 15.90
N ARG A 2 1.43 10.46 15.61
CA ARG A 2 0.66 9.26 16.03
C ARG A 2 1.24 7.91 15.59
N ASN A 3 1.76 7.83 14.36
CA ASN A 3 2.33 6.59 13.81
C ASN A 3 3.54 6.12 14.65
N ILE A 4 4.46 7.04 14.97
CA ILE A 4 5.64 6.75 15.79
C ILE A 4 5.23 6.29 17.19
N VAL A 5 4.22 6.92 17.78
CA VAL A 5 3.71 6.54 19.11
C VAL A 5 3.10 5.13 19.09
N ALA A 6 2.24 4.83 18.11
CA ALA A 6 1.62 3.51 17.99
C ALA A 6 2.67 2.41 17.74
N ASN A 7 3.65 2.66 16.86
CA ASN A 7 4.73 1.70 16.58
C ASN A 7 5.65 1.42 17.78
N ARG A 8 5.75 2.35 18.74
CA ARG A 8 6.59 2.18 19.94
C ARG A 8 5.87 1.52 21.12
N LEU A 9 4.56 1.72 21.23
CA LEU A 9 3.80 1.33 22.42
C LEU A 9 3.00 0.04 22.23
N ALA A 10 2.60 -0.29 21.00
CA ALA A 10 1.71 -1.42 20.76
C ALA A 10 2.44 -2.76 20.78
N THR A 11 1.77 -3.76 21.37
CA THR A 11 2.20 -5.17 21.39
C THR A 11 1.42 -6.05 20.41
N GLY A 12 0.33 -5.53 19.84
CA GLY A 12 -0.51 -6.22 18.86
C GLY A 12 -1.37 -5.26 18.03
N GLY A 13 -2.06 -5.81 17.02
CA GLY A 13 -2.82 -5.02 16.04
C GLY A 13 -3.97 -4.21 16.63
N GLN A 14 -4.73 -4.81 17.56
CA GLN A 14 -5.85 -4.15 18.23
C GLN A 14 -5.36 -2.97 19.10
N GLU A 15 -4.26 -3.16 19.82
CA GLU A 15 -3.64 -2.11 20.63
C GLU A 15 -3.09 -0.99 19.74
N TRP A 16 -2.38 -1.33 18.67
CA TRP A 16 -1.87 -0.37 17.69
C TRP A 16 -2.98 0.51 17.14
N ALA A 17 -4.09 -0.11 16.73
CA ALA A 17 -5.25 0.60 16.21
C ALA A 17 -5.88 1.53 17.26
N SER A 18 -5.97 1.07 18.52
CA SER A 18 -6.50 1.88 19.62
C SER A 18 -5.64 3.11 19.90
N ILE A 19 -4.31 2.97 19.92
CA ILE A 19 -3.36 4.06 20.18
C ILE A 19 -3.35 5.03 19.00
N PHE A 20 -3.33 4.50 17.77
CA PHE A 20 -3.33 5.32 16.56
C PHE A 20 -4.58 6.21 16.46
N LYS A 21 -5.74 5.70 16.89
CA LYS A 21 -7.02 6.43 16.90
C LYS A 21 -7.12 7.53 17.97
N LYS A 22 -6.40 7.42 19.09
CA LYS A 22 -6.56 8.32 20.26
C LYS A 22 -6.27 9.78 19.94
N PHE A 23 -5.30 10.05 19.08
CA PHE A 23 -4.94 11.41 18.70
C PHE A 23 -5.58 11.72 17.35
N ASN A 24 -6.07 12.94 17.13
CA ASN A 24 -6.86 13.27 15.94
C ASN A 24 -5.98 13.34 14.66
N SER A 25 -6.50 12.93 13.49
CA SER A 25 -5.83 13.05 12.18
C SER A 25 -6.48 14.12 11.28
N GLY A 26 -7.42 14.90 11.80
CA GLY A 26 -8.26 15.79 10.99
C GLY A 26 -9.28 15.04 10.12
N THR A 27 -9.18 13.71 10.05
CA THR A 27 -10.17 12.80 9.47
C THR A 27 -11.14 12.37 10.57
N GLY A 28 -12.39 12.83 10.48
CA GLY A 28 -13.42 12.60 11.50
C GLY A 28 -13.92 11.16 11.64
N MET A 29 -13.35 10.21 10.91
CA MET A 29 -13.78 8.81 10.90
C MET A 29 -12.59 7.86 10.77
N VAL A 30 -12.57 6.80 11.57
CA VAL A 30 -11.58 5.72 11.49
C VAL A 30 -12.26 4.36 11.68
N ALA A 31 -12.36 3.58 10.59
CA ALA A 31 -12.84 2.21 10.63
C ALA A 31 -11.69 1.24 10.99
N VAL A 32 -11.97 0.26 11.86
CA VAL A 32 -11.02 -0.82 12.25
C VAL A 32 -11.81 -2.12 12.35
N ALA A 33 -11.26 -3.18 11.79
CA ALA A 33 -11.76 -4.54 11.94
C ALA A 33 -10.60 -5.53 11.85
N ASP A 34 -10.73 -6.68 12.52
CA ASP A 34 -9.90 -7.85 12.24
C ASP A 34 -10.35 -8.47 10.91
N LYS A 35 -9.40 -8.71 10.01
CA LYS A 35 -9.64 -9.28 8.67
C LYS A 35 -8.79 -10.50 8.41
N SER A 36 -8.38 -11.18 9.48
CA SER A 36 -7.66 -12.45 9.38
C SER A 36 -8.45 -13.46 8.56
N ASP A 37 -9.78 -13.49 8.71
CA ASP A 37 -10.65 -14.41 7.95
C ASP A 37 -10.59 -14.17 6.44
N VAL A 38 -10.54 -12.91 5.99
CA VAL A 38 -10.38 -12.56 4.58
C VAL A 38 -9.02 -13.03 4.08
N LEU A 39 -7.95 -12.78 4.84
CA LEU A 39 -6.61 -13.23 4.49
C LEU A 39 -6.53 -14.76 4.37
N TYR A 40 -7.10 -15.51 5.32
CA TYR A 40 -7.11 -16.97 5.28
C TYR A 40 -7.95 -17.53 4.12
N LYS A 41 -9.08 -16.89 3.79
CA LYS A 41 -9.98 -17.34 2.70
C LYS A 41 -9.42 -17.04 1.30
N THR A 42 -8.78 -15.89 1.14
CA THR A 42 -8.34 -15.39 -0.17
C THR A 42 -6.86 -15.63 -0.45
N GLY A 43 -6.05 -15.84 0.58
CA GLY A 43 -4.61 -16.03 0.50
C GLY A 43 -3.79 -14.75 0.38
N TYR A 44 -4.42 -13.56 0.30
CA TYR A 44 -3.72 -12.28 0.20
C TYR A 44 -4.56 -11.11 0.73
N TRP A 45 -3.93 -9.96 0.96
CA TRP A 45 -4.60 -8.69 1.22
C TRP A 45 -3.94 -7.57 0.43
N ALA A 46 -4.58 -7.14 -0.66
CA ALA A 46 -4.08 -6.08 -1.52
C ALA A 46 -4.55 -4.68 -1.07
N SER A 47 -3.72 -3.67 -1.30
CA SER A 47 -4.02 -2.27 -1.02
C SER A 47 -3.57 -1.40 -2.19
N TYR A 48 -4.47 -0.57 -2.72
CA TYR A 48 -4.28 0.15 -3.99
C TYR A 48 -5.02 1.49 -4.01
N ASN A 49 -4.91 2.25 -2.91
CA ASN A 49 -5.44 3.61 -2.77
C ASN A 49 -6.98 3.76 -2.92
N VAL A 50 -7.76 2.69 -2.77
CA VAL A 50 -9.22 2.77 -2.62
C VAL A 50 -9.60 2.20 -1.24
N PRO A 51 -10.42 2.88 -0.42
CA PRO A 51 -10.82 2.39 0.89
C PRO A 51 -11.63 1.10 0.80
N TYR A 52 -11.25 0.08 1.58
CA TYR A 52 -11.95 -1.20 1.68
C TYR A 52 -13.32 -1.09 2.37
N PHE A 53 -13.37 -0.31 3.46
CA PHE A 53 -14.59 -0.17 4.27
C PHE A 53 -15.63 0.71 3.54
N PRO A 54 -16.85 0.21 3.27
CA PRO A 54 -17.87 0.96 2.52
C PRO A 54 -18.22 2.32 3.14
N GLU A 55 -18.23 2.41 4.47
CA GLU A 55 -18.47 3.67 5.18
C GLU A 55 -17.37 4.70 4.89
N VAL A 56 -16.10 4.27 4.85
CA VAL A 56 -14.96 5.12 4.50
C VAL A 56 -15.00 5.49 3.03
N PHE A 57 -15.32 4.54 2.15
CA PHE A 57 -15.47 4.77 0.72
C PHE A 57 -16.51 5.87 0.44
N ASN A 58 -17.71 5.73 1.02
CA ASN A 58 -18.81 6.67 0.84
C ASN A 58 -18.49 8.05 1.41
N ALA A 59 -17.97 8.12 2.63
CA ALA A 59 -17.65 9.40 3.28
C ALA A 59 -16.49 10.14 2.60
N SER A 60 -15.63 9.45 1.87
CA SER A 60 -14.49 10.04 1.15
C SER A 60 -14.88 10.70 -0.18
N GLY A 61 -16.16 10.66 -0.58
CA GLY A 61 -16.64 11.27 -1.83
C GLY A 61 -16.31 10.47 -3.09
N LEU A 62 -15.80 9.24 -2.96
CA LEU A 62 -15.48 8.36 -4.08
C LEU A 62 -16.70 7.95 -4.94
N PRO A 63 -17.93 7.82 -4.41
CA PRO A 63 -19.10 7.53 -5.25
C PRO A 63 -19.30 8.51 -6.41
N ALA A 64 -19.06 9.81 -6.18
CA ALA A 64 -19.16 10.83 -7.24
C ALA A 64 -18.08 10.66 -8.32
N LEU A 65 -16.90 10.15 -7.95
CA LEU A 65 -15.82 9.83 -8.90
C LEU A 65 -16.09 8.52 -9.64
N VAL A 66 -16.74 7.54 -9.03
CA VAL A 66 -17.25 6.35 -9.73
C VAL A 66 -18.30 6.75 -10.76
N GLU A 67 -19.22 7.66 -10.42
CA GLU A 67 -20.20 8.13 -11.40
C GLU A 67 -19.54 8.80 -12.61
N LYS A 68 -18.48 9.59 -12.37
CA LYS A 68 -17.78 10.35 -13.41
C LYS A 68 -16.76 9.55 -14.21
N PHE A 69 -16.04 8.65 -13.57
CA PHE A 69 -14.85 7.96 -14.10
C PHE A 69 -14.91 6.43 -13.96
N TRP A 70 -16.05 5.91 -13.52
CA TRP A 70 -16.37 4.50 -13.48
C TRP A 70 -15.36 3.66 -12.68
N ASP A 71 -14.88 2.57 -13.28
CA ASP A 71 -14.07 1.52 -12.65
C ASP A 71 -12.76 2.02 -12.04
N TRP A 72 -12.25 3.19 -12.47
CA TRP A 72 -10.99 3.74 -11.95
C TRP A 72 -11.04 4.07 -10.45
N PHE A 73 -12.24 4.31 -9.91
CA PHE A 73 -12.44 4.61 -8.48
C PHE A 73 -13.30 3.55 -7.77
N TYR A 74 -13.68 2.47 -8.45
CA TYR A 74 -14.48 1.40 -7.87
C TYR A 74 -13.55 0.32 -7.29
N TYR A 75 -13.76 -0.04 -6.02
CA TYR A 75 -12.78 -0.79 -5.21
C TYR A 75 -12.20 -2.03 -5.92
N ASP A 76 -13.05 -2.93 -6.41
CA ASP A 76 -12.66 -4.20 -7.02
C ASP A 76 -12.44 -4.14 -8.53
N LYS A 77 -12.58 -2.96 -9.17
CA LYS A 77 -12.48 -2.82 -10.64
C LYS A 77 -11.37 -1.89 -11.09
N THR A 78 -10.63 -1.28 -10.17
CA THR A 78 -9.44 -0.52 -10.55
C THR A 78 -8.42 -1.43 -11.26
N PRO A 79 -7.59 -0.90 -12.17
CA PRO A 79 -6.56 -1.71 -12.83
C PRO A 79 -5.67 -2.50 -11.86
N ARG A 80 -5.32 -1.90 -10.71
CA ARG A 80 -4.52 -2.57 -9.68
C ARG A 80 -5.29 -3.67 -8.96
N ALA A 81 -6.57 -3.46 -8.66
CA ALA A 81 -7.41 -4.50 -8.07
C ALA A 81 -7.48 -5.73 -8.98
N LEU A 82 -7.67 -5.51 -10.28
CA LEU A 82 -7.74 -6.57 -11.28
C LEU A 82 -6.40 -7.29 -11.47
N ILE A 83 -5.27 -6.58 -11.49
CA ILE A 83 -3.93 -7.19 -11.55
C ILE A 83 -3.69 -8.06 -10.32
N PHE A 84 -3.96 -7.55 -9.11
CA PHE A 84 -3.85 -8.37 -7.91
C PHE A 84 -4.74 -9.59 -7.98
N GLN A 85 -6.01 -9.44 -8.37
CA GLN A 85 -6.94 -10.57 -8.48
C GLN A 85 -6.46 -11.64 -9.46
N ARG A 86 -5.86 -11.23 -10.58
CA ARG A 86 -5.35 -12.13 -11.61
C ARG A 86 -4.08 -12.86 -11.14
N ASP A 87 -3.13 -12.11 -10.57
CA ASP A 87 -1.76 -12.59 -10.48
C ASP A 87 -1.33 -12.97 -9.05
N HIS A 88 -2.07 -12.61 -7.99
CA HIS A 88 -1.62 -12.77 -6.59
C HIS A 88 -1.16 -14.18 -6.19
N SER A 89 -1.55 -15.21 -6.96
CA SER A 89 -1.16 -16.61 -6.75
C SER A 89 0.20 -16.94 -7.36
N GLU A 90 0.73 -16.09 -8.23
CA GLU A 90 2.09 -16.14 -8.74
C GLU A 90 3.09 -15.78 -7.64
N ARG A 91 4.33 -16.26 -7.77
CA ARG A 91 5.36 -16.13 -6.73
C ARG A 91 5.92 -14.71 -6.70
N TYR A 92 5.16 -13.78 -6.14
CA TYR A 92 5.59 -12.41 -5.97
C TYR A 92 6.76 -12.28 -4.99
N GLY A 93 7.82 -11.58 -5.40
CA GLY A 93 8.62 -10.79 -4.46
C GLY A 93 10.03 -11.26 -4.10
N ILE A 94 10.53 -12.41 -4.55
CA ILE A 94 11.95 -12.75 -4.30
C ILE A 94 12.88 -12.17 -5.37
N ASN A 95 12.33 -11.79 -6.53
CA ASN A 95 13.10 -11.39 -7.72
C ASN A 95 12.84 -9.94 -8.19
N GLY A 96 12.49 -9.01 -7.30
CA GLY A 96 12.55 -7.56 -7.62
C GLY A 96 11.22 -6.82 -7.85
N GLU A 97 10.07 -7.48 -7.71
CA GLU A 97 8.75 -6.87 -7.98
C GLU A 97 8.23 -5.98 -6.84
N ALA A 98 8.81 -6.09 -5.64
CA ALA A 98 8.47 -5.29 -4.48
C ALA A 98 9.68 -4.47 -4.05
N ASN A 99 9.48 -3.16 -3.87
CA ASN A 99 10.53 -2.24 -3.43
C ASN A 99 11.03 -2.59 -2.02
N GLU A 100 10.15 -3.05 -1.13
CA GLU A 100 10.50 -3.57 0.19
C GLU A 100 9.67 -4.83 0.50
N LEU A 101 10.35 -5.94 0.80
CA LEU A 101 9.72 -7.21 1.16
C LEU A 101 10.31 -7.81 2.43
N THR A 102 9.44 -8.31 3.31
CA THR A 102 9.83 -9.17 4.44
C THR A 102 8.98 -10.44 4.49
N SER A 103 9.49 -11.44 5.21
CA SER A 103 8.84 -12.72 5.47
C SER A 103 8.84 -12.99 6.97
N TYR A 104 8.11 -14.00 7.42
CA TYR A 104 8.07 -14.35 8.84
C TYR A 104 9.47 -14.61 9.43
N GLU A 105 10.35 -15.29 8.70
CA GLU A 105 11.73 -15.55 9.15
C GLU A 105 12.64 -14.32 9.10
N MET A 106 12.47 -13.46 8.11
CA MET A 106 13.25 -12.22 8.01
C MET A 106 12.83 -11.21 9.07
N ALA A 107 11.53 -11.04 9.32
CA ALA A 107 11.01 -10.12 10.33
C ALA A 107 11.52 -10.46 11.74
N LYS A 108 11.60 -11.76 12.10
CA LYS A 108 12.21 -12.23 13.36
C LYS A 108 13.68 -11.79 13.53
N LYS A 109 14.37 -11.52 12.43
CA LYS A 109 15.77 -11.08 12.40
C LYS A 109 15.93 -9.60 12.06
N TYR A 110 14.84 -8.84 11.96
CA TYR A 110 14.83 -7.44 11.52
C TYR A 110 15.42 -7.26 10.11
N GLN A 111 15.09 -8.17 9.18
CA GLN A 111 15.57 -8.18 7.81
C GLN A 111 14.47 -7.88 6.79
N MET A 112 14.89 -7.33 5.64
CA MET A 112 14.07 -7.17 4.45
C MET A 112 14.94 -7.24 3.19
N VAL A 113 14.32 -7.54 2.06
CA VAL A 113 14.88 -7.27 0.72
C VAL A 113 14.39 -5.89 0.30
N ALA A 114 15.29 -5.06 -0.22
CA ALA A 114 14.95 -3.73 -0.72
C ALA A 114 15.55 -3.48 -2.11
N VAL A 115 14.73 -2.96 -3.03
CA VAL A 115 15.11 -2.54 -4.38
C VAL A 115 14.73 -1.06 -4.54
N ASN A 116 15.71 -0.21 -4.85
CA ASN A 116 15.58 1.25 -4.75
C ASN A 116 15.62 1.94 -6.11
N GLU A 117 14.72 1.59 -7.04
CA GLU A 117 14.67 2.19 -8.38
C GLU A 117 13.23 2.16 -8.92
N PRO A 118 12.87 2.99 -9.92
CA PRO A 118 11.68 2.73 -10.73
C PRO A 118 11.76 1.33 -11.36
N THR A 119 10.62 0.63 -11.46
CA THR A 119 10.58 -0.71 -12.09
C THR A 119 11.16 -0.68 -13.50
N TRP A 120 11.94 -1.72 -13.85
CA TRP A 120 12.58 -1.85 -15.15
C TRP A 120 12.53 -3.29 -15.71
N ASP A 121 11.75 -4.19 -15.11
CA ASP A 121 11.66 -5.59 -15.54
C ASP A 121 11.10 -5.73 -16.96
N GLN A 122 10.13 -4.87 -17.30
CA GLN A 122 9.42 -4.87 -18.58
C GLN A 122 9.44 -3.50 -19.27
N VAL A 123 10.14 -2.52 -18.70
CA VAL A 123 10.26 -1.15 -19.22
C VAL A 123 11.71 -0.68 -19.13
N PRO A 124 12.17 0.25 -20.00
CA PRO A 124 13.54 0.73 -19.94
C PRO A 124 13.89 1.35 -18.57
N PRO A 125 15.11 1.13 -18.05
CA PRO A 125 15.56 1.79 -16.83
C PRO A 125 15.42 3.30 -16.93
N PHE A 126 14.84 3.90 -15.89
CA PHE A 126 14.72 5.35 -15.81
C PHE A 126 16.10 6.01 -15.71
N GLN A 127 16.33 7.05 -16.51
CA GLN A 127 17.55 7.83 -16.49
C GLN A 127 17.23 9.33 -16.53
N TRP A 128 17.66 10.07 -15.50
CA TRP A 128 17.39 11.51 -15.41
C TRP A 128 17.86 12.29 -16.64
N SER A 129 19.09 12.04 -17.10
CA SER A 129 19.76 12.77 -18.20
C SER A 129 19.05 12.66 -19.55
N THR A 130 18.37 11.54 -19.79
CA THR A 130 17.65 11.25 -21.04
C THR A 130 16.12 11.38 -20.90
N SER A 131 15.62 11.60 -19.68
CA SER A 131 14.19 11.77 -19.43
C SER A 131 13.68 13.17 -19.79
N PRO A 132 12.35 13.33 -19.96
CA PRO A 132 11.70 14.64 -20.03
C PRO A 132 11.89 15.50 -18.77
N PHE A 133 12.36 14.91 -17.66
CA PHE A 133 12.51 15.56 -16.36
C PHE A 133 13.95 15.97 -16.05
N ARG A 134 14.86 15.93 -17.04
CA ARG A 134 16.30 16.22 -16.89
C ARG A 134 16.63 17.57 -16.24
N SER A 135 15.72 18.54 -16.32
CA SER A 135 15.90 19.89 -15.76
C SER A 135 15.41 20.04 -14.32
N LEU A 136 14.71 19.04 -13.77
CA LEU A 136 14.32 19.04 -12.37
C LEU A 136 15.57 18.87 -11.50
N MET A 137 15.62 19.56 -10.36
CA MET A 137 16.76 19.44 -9.43
C MET A 137 16.82 18.01 -8.86
N HIS A 138 17.94 17.33 -9.08
CA HIS A 138 18.23 16.01 -8.53
C HIS A 138 19.71 15.95 -8.12
N ILE A 139 20.00 16.25 -6.86
CA ILE A 139 21.39 16.25 -6.35
C ILE A 139 21.83 14.79 -6.21
N VAL A 140 22.83 14.41 -6.99
CA VAL A 140 23.51 13.12 -6.83
C VAL A 140 24.65 13.34 -5.84
N VAL A 141 24.55 12.70 -4.67
CA VAL A 141 25.67 12.61 -3.73
C VAL A 141 26.40 11.32 -4.06
N THR A 142 27.48 11.41 -4.84
CA THR A 142 28.40 10.29 -5.11
C THR A 142 29.45 10.17 -4.03
#